data_AF-A0A7L2FSW9-F1
#
_entry.id   AF-A0A7L2FSW9-F1
#
_cell.length_a   1.000
_cell.length_b   1.000
_cell.length_c   1.000
_cell.angle_alpha   90.00
_cell.angle_beta   90.00
_cell.angle_gamma   90.00
#
_symmetry.space_group_name_H-M   'P 1'
#
loop_
_entity.id
_entity.type
_entity.pdbx_description
1 polymer ?
#
loop_
_entity_poly.entity_id
_entity_poly.type
_entity_poly.pdbx_seq_one_letter_code
_entity_poly.pdbx_strand_id
1 'polypeptide(L)'
;KPGQCPRLPEPEFADVTADTYPPETKLYYMCDPGYDREASTYPGIQCKIEQQGAVWIYKTFKCLDKKNLSSVAPTTKLELTQKPELEPMSTAPQKQEDLSESKQKGFCSPPKTIPHASIKLPQQHYVGQVLHFKCQTGYDKRPPIFGSRTCQEVNGETFWTPLDMRCTNDS
;
A
#
# COMPACT_ATOMS: atom_id res chain seq x y z
N LYS A 1 -11.11 0.75 -23.87
CA LYS A 1 -10.45 1.27 -22.65
C LYS A 1 -11.52 1.39 -21.58
N PRO A 2 -11.28 0.94 -20.34
CA PRO A 2 -12.26 1.13 -19.27
C PRO A 2 -12.50 2.63 -19.05
N GLY A 3 -13.75 2.99 -18.73
CA GLY A 3 -14.13 4.37 -18.41
C GLY A 3 -13.31 4.91 -17.24
N GLN A 4 -12.93 6.19 -17.30
CA GLN A 4 -12.20 6.84 -16.21
C GLN A 4 -13.20 7.38 -15.19
N CYS A 5 -12.93 7.16 -13.91
CA CYS A 5 -13.73 7.76 -12.85
C CYS A 5 -13.32 9.22 -12.59
N PRO A 6 -14.25 10.03 -12.08
CA PRO A 6 -13.90 11.34 -11.54
C PRO A 6 -12.81 11.23 -10.49
N ARG A 7 -11.98 12.27 -10.37
CA ARG A 7 -10.95 12.34 -9.32
C ARG A 7 -11.63 12.27 -7.95
N LEU A 8 -11.11 11.43 -7.06
CA LEU A 8 -11.61 11.41 -5.69
C LEU A 8 -11.25 12.70 -4.96
N PRO A 9 -12.19 13.26 -4.18
CA PRO A 9 -11.86 14.20 -3.12
C PRO A 9 -10.82 13.58 -2.19
N GLU A 10 -9.90 14.41 -1.68
CA GLU A 10 -8.93 13.96 -0.69
C GLU A 10 -9.69 13.59 0.59
N PRO A 11 -9.58 12.33 1.05
CA PRO A 11 -10.30 11.89 2.24
C PRO A 11 -9.64 12.46 3.49
N GLU A 12 -10.40 13.22 4.27
CA GLU A 12 -9.91 13.77 5.54
C GLU A 12 -9.76 12.66 6.57
N PHE A 13 -8.54 12.48 7.09
CA PHE A 13 -8.21 11.55 8.18
C PHE A 13 -8.61 10.09 7.94
N ALA A 14 -8.62 9.65 6.68
CA ALA A 14 -8.88 8.27 6.31
C ALA A 14 -7.79 7.71 5.40
N ASP A 15 -7.40 6.47 5.67
CA ASP A 15 -6.57 5.66 4.80
C ASP A 15 -7.43 5.05 3.69
N VAL A 16 -6.90 5.02 2.46
CA VAL A 16 -7.62 4.49 1.30
C VAL A 16 -6.80 3.42 0.60
N THR A 17 -7.45 2.30 0.33
CA THR A 17 -6.90 1.18 -0.43
C THR A 17 -7.84 0.79 -1.57
N ALA A 18 -7.33 0.17 -2.65
CA ALA A 18 -8.18 -0.39 -3.69
C ALA A 18 -8.09 -1.92 -3.66
N ASP A 19 -9.19 -2.62 -3.95
CA ASP A 19 -9.19 -4.08 -4.05
C ASP A 19 -8.33 -4.57 -5.20
N THR A 20 -8.41 -3.86 -6.32
CA THR A 20 -7.73 -4.26 -7.55
C THR A 20 -7.17 -3.05 -8.28
N TYR A 21 -6.10 -3.30 -9.02
CA TYR A 21 -5.39 -2.30 -9.78
C TYR A 21 -5.20 -2.79 -11.22
N PRO A 22 -5.59 -1.99 -12.22
CA PRO A 22 -5.42 -2.39 -13.61
C PRO A 22 -3.94 -2.47 -13.99
N PRO A 23 -3.62 -3.23 -15.05
CA PRO A 23 -2.29 -3.25 -15.64
C PRO A 23 -1.78 -1.83 -15.90
N GLU A 24 -0.46 -1.68 -15.81
CA GLU A 24 0.26 -0.41 -15.97
C GLU A 24 0.10 0.59 -14.84
N THR A 25 -0.77 0.34 -13.85
CA THR A 25 -0.85 1.17 -12.65
C THR A 25 0.50 1.28 -11.98
N LYS A 26 0.91 2.51 -11.64
CA LYS A 26 2.12 2.81 -10.87
C LYS A 26 1.74 3.37 -9.51
N LEU A 27 2.28 2.77 -8.46
CA LEU A 27 2.13 3.23 -7.08
C LEU A 27 3.49 3.58 -6.51
N TYR A 28 3.51 4.42 -5.48
CA TYR A 28 4.73 4.86 -4.83
C TYR A 28 4.58 4.75 -3.31
N TYR A 29 5.55 4.08 -2.69
CA TYR A 29 5.67 4.08 -1.24
C TYR A 29 6.26 5.41 -0.75
N MET A 30 5.77 5.89 0.38
CA MET A 30 6.26 7.04 1.10
C MET A 30 6.57 6.61 2.53
N CYS A 31 7.76 6.96 3.04
CA CYS A 31 8.10 6.66 4.42
C CYS A 31 7.32 7.57 5.38
N ASP A 32 6.93 6.99 6.51
CA ASP A 32 6.21 7.70 7.57
C ASP A 32 7.14 8.73 8.26
N PRO A 33 6.59 9.75 8.94
CA PRO A 33 7.39 10.72 9.68
C PRO A 33 8.35 10.05 10.67
N GLY A 34 9.62 10.44 10.63
CA GLY A 34 10.71 9.86 11.44
C GLY A 34 11.52 8.79 10.71
N TYR A 35 11.04 8.31 9.56
CA TYR A 35 11.73 7.35 8.71
C TYR A 35 12.11 7.98 7.38
N ASP A 36 13.12 7.42 6.73
CA ASP A 36 13.50 7.80 5.38
C ASP A 36 14.07 6.59 4.62
N ARG A 37 14.12 6.70 3.30
CA ARG A 37 14.72 5.70 2.43
C ARG A 37 16.15 6.12 2.08
N GLU A 38 16.96 5.16 1.66
CA GLU A 38 18.23 5.49 1.00
C GLU A 38 17.97 6.31 -0.28
N ALA A 39 18.78 7.34 -0.52
CA ALA A 39 18.54 8.33 -1.58
C ALA A 39 18.39 7.71 -2.98
N SER A 40 19.15 6.65 -3.27
CA SER A 40 19.17 5.94 -4.56
C SER A 40 18.04 4.91 -4.75
N THR A 41 17.25 4.64 -3.70
CA THR A 41 16.24 3.59 -3.75
C THR A 41 14.95 4.07 -4.40
N TYR A 42 14.53 3.42 -5.50
CA TYR A 42 13.27 3.76 -6.19
C TYR A 42 12.04 3.25 -5.42
N PRO A 43 11.09 4.12 -5.03
CA PRO A 43 9.92 3.75 -4.24
C PRO A 43 8.74 3.20 -5.06
N GLY A 44 8.85 3.18 -6.39
CA GLY A 44 7.74 2.86 -7.25
C GLY A 44 7.57 1.36 -7.50
N ILE A 45 6.32 0.93 -7.60
CA ILE A 45 5.91 -0.40 -8.06
C ILE A 45 4.98 -0.25 -9.26
N GLN A 46 4.95 -1.26 -10.13
CA GLN A 46 4.10 -1.26 -11.31
C GLN A 46 3.34 -2.58 -11.44
N CYS A 47 2.04 -2.51 -11.73
CA CYS A 47 1.23 -3.66 -12.06
C CYS A 47 1.51 -4.08 -13.51
N LYS A 48 1.92 -5.33 -13.73
CA LYS A 48 2.17 -5.88 -15.07
C LYS A 48 1.41 -7.17 -15.27
N ILE A 49 0.96 -7.43 -16.50
CA ILE A 49 0.43 -8.72 -16.91
C ILE A 49 1.60 -9.65 -17.16
N GLU A 50 1.64 -10.76 -16.43
CA GLU A 50 2.52 -11.89 -16.67
C GLU A 50 1.69 -13.12 -17.11
N GLN A 51 2.35 -14.21 -17.51
CA GLN A 51 1.68 -15.40 -18.08
C GLN A 51 0.59 -15.98 -17.16
N GLN A 52 0.77 -15.87 -15.84
CA GLN A 52 -0.10 -16.42 -14.80
C GLN A 52 -1.08 -15.37 -14.24
N GLY A 53 -1.13 -14.17 -14.82
CA GLY A 53 -1.99 -13.07 -14.40
C GLY A 53 -1.21 -11.81 -14.06
N ALA A 54 -1.92 -10.81 -13.55
CA ALA A 54 -1.30 -9.53 -13.22
C ALA A 54 -0.60 -9.58 -11.85
N VAL A 55 0.62 -9.07 -11.80
CA VAL A 55 1.49 -9.05 -10.61
C VAL A 55 2.17 -7.69 -10.43
N TRP A 56 2.44 -7.35 -9.17
CA TRP A 56 3.24 -6.19 -8.82
C TRP A 56 4.73 -6.47 -9.01
N ILE A 57 5.40 -5.59 -9.76
CA ILE A 57 6.86 -5.61 -9.89
C ILE A 57 7.47 -4.73 -8.79
N TYR A 58 8.15 -5.36 -7.84
CA TYR A 58 8.81 -4.71 -6.72
C TYR A 58 10.30 -4.49 -6.99
N LYS A 59 10.84 -3.41 -6.43
CA LYS A 59 12.29 -3.27 -6.18
C LYS A 59 12.53 -3.35 -4.67
N THR A 60 13.79 -3.57 -4.29
CA THR A 60 14.17 -3.49 -2.87
C THR A 60 13.86 -2.09 -2.36
N PHE A 61 12.98 -1.99 -1.37
CA PHE A 61 12.58 -0.74 -0.74
C PHE A 61 12.34 -0.99 0.75
N LYS A 62 12.91 -0.12 1.59
CA LYS A 62 12.74 -0.14 3.05
C LYS A 62 12.80 1.29 3.57
N CYS A 63 12.05 1.56 4.63
CA CYS A 63 12.14 2.80 5.39
C CYS A 63 12.98 2.53 6.65
N LEU A 64 14.03 3.32 6.83
CA LEU A 64 14.97 3.24 7.95
C LEU A 64 14.75 4.44 8.86
N ASP A 65 14.97 4.26 10.16
CA ASP A 65 14.98 5.39 11.09
C ASP A 65 16.03 6.40 10.64
N LYS A 66 15.65 7.69 10.59
CA LYS A 66 16.56 8.78 10.19
C LYS A 66 17.86 8.81 11.00
N LYS A 67 17.83 8.34 12.25
CA LYS A 67 19.01 8.21 13.11
C LYS A 67 20.00 7.17 12.58
N ASN A 68 19.51 6.07 11.99
CA ASN A 68 20.34 5.01 11.41
C ASN A 68 20.91 5.38 10.03
N LEU A 69 20.27 6.30 9.31
CA LEU A 69 20.81 6.83 8.05
C LEU A 69 21.96 7.80 8.28
N SER A 70 21.99 8.47 9.44
CA SER A 70 23.03 9.42 9.82
C SER A 70 24.33 8.75 10.27
N SER A 71 24.33 7.43 10.52
CA SER A 71 25.50 6.67 10.96
C SER A 71 26.37 6.11 9.83
N VAL A 72 26.07 6.38 8.56
CA VAL A 72 26.90 5.94 7.42
C VAL A 72 27.82 7.08 6.96
N ALA A 73 28.77 7.47 7.82
CA ALA A 73 29.99 8.14 7.38
C ALA A 73 30.96 7.08 6.83
N PRO A 74 31.84 7.37 5.85
CA PRO A 74 32.83 6.39 5.40
C PRO A 74 33.89 6.26 6.50
N THR A 75 33.69 5.33 7.43
CA THR A 75 34.72 4.98 8.41
C THR A 75 35.59 3.89 7.81
N THR A 76 36.81 4.29 7.53
CA THR A 76 37.99 3.47 7.29
C THR A 76 37.98 2.22 8.19
N LYS A 77 38.20 1.07 7.55
CA LYS A 77 38.53 -0.25 8.10
C LYS A 77 38.93 -0.24 9.58
N LEU A 78 38.10 -0.84 10.43
CA LEU A 78 38.53 -1.37 11.72
C LEU A 78 37.94 -2.78 11.85
N GLU A 79 38.81 -3.76 11.68
CA GLU A 79 38.51 -5.16 11.98
C GLU A 79 38.17 -5.27 13.45
N LEU A 80 36.98 -5.81 13.75
CA LEU A 80 36.67 -6.40 15.03
C LEU A 80 35.98 -7.72 14.77
N THR A 81 36.78 -8.78 14.86
CA THR A 81 36.39 -10.17 14.85
C THR A 81 35.41 -10.44 15.99
N GLN A 82 34.13 -10.71 15.71
CA GLN A 82 33.24 -11.36 16.68
C GLN A 82 32.33 -12.39 16.00
N LYS A 83 32.50 -13.62 16.49
CA LYS A 83 31.87 -14.90 16.12
C LYS A 83 30.36 -14.89 16.43
N PRO A 84 29.48 -15.40 15.54
CA PRO A 84 28.11 -15.72 15.93
C PRO A 84 28.07 -17.09 16.62
N GLU A 85 27.56 -17.10 17.85
CA GLU A 85 27.20 -18.30 18.61
C GLU A 85 25.88 -18.87 18.08
N LEU A 86 25.79 -20.21 18.05
CA LEU A 86 24.68 -21.02 17.53
C LEU A 86 23.49 -21.06 18.52
N GLU A 87 22.29 -20.74 18.00
CA GLU A 87 20.97 -21.41 18.20
C GLU A 87 20.34 -21.56 19.62
N PRO A 88 18.99 -21.55 19.75
CA PRO A 88 18.14 -22.65 19.27
C PRO A 88 16.92 -22.28 18.43
N MET A 89 16.58 -23.20 17.52
CA MET A 89 15.28 -23.34 16.86
C MET A 89 14.10 -23.08 17.82
N SER A 90 13.16 -22.24 17.39
CA SER A 90 11.78 -22.33 17.84
C SER A 90 10.89 -22.52 16.61
N THR A 91 10.47 -23.77 16.43
CA THR A 91 9.51 -24.25 15.46
C THR A 91 8.10 -23.83 15.87
N ALA A 92 7.46 -22.95 15.11
CA ALA A 92 6.02 -22.79 15.10
C ALA A 92 5.56 -22.67 13.63
N PRO A 93 4.73 -23.60 13.10
CA PRO A 93 4.26 -23.52 11.73
C PRO A 93 3.23 -22.39 11.63
N GLN A 94 3.62 -21.23 11.12
CA GLN A 94 2.63 -20.27 10.62
C GLN A 94 2.10 -20.82 9.29
N LYS A 95 1.04 -21.61 9.44
CA LYS A 95 0.08 -21.96 8.40
C LYS A 95 -0.37 -20.66 7.74
N GLN A 96 0.29 -20.29 6.65
CA GLN A 96 -0.19 -19.22 5.79
C GLN A 96 -1.49 -19.75 5.16
N GLU A 97 -2.60 -19.17 5.62
CA GLU A 97 -3.91 -19.40 5.07
C GLU A 97 -3.85 -19.14 3.57
N ASP A 98 -4.03 -20.21 2.81
CA ASP A 98 -4.40 -20.19 1.41
C ASP A 98 -5.77 -19.54 1.30
N LEU A 99 -5.79 -18.20 1.27
CA LEU A 99 -6.96 -17.43 0.91
C LEU A 99 -6.95 -17.23 -0.61
N SER A 100 -7.47 -18.25 -1.28
CA SER A 100 -8.44 -18.13 -2.36
C SER A 100 -7.95 -17.44 -3.63
N GLU A 101 -7.21 -18.20 -4.44
CA GLU A 101 -7.73 -18.79 -5.69
C GLU A 101 -9.02 -18.18 -6.29
N SER A 102 -9.00 -16.90 -6.63
CA SER A 102 -9.74 -16.35 -7.78
C SER A 102 -9.14 -14.99 -8.17
N LYS A 103 -7.84 -14.97 -8.49
CA LYS A 103 -7.23 -13.79 -9.11
C LYS A 103 -7.95 -13.53 -10.43
N GLN A 104 -8.70 -12.44 -10.51
CA GLN A 104 -9.11 -11.84 -11.77
C GLN A 104 -7.85 -11.74 -12.63
N LYS A 105 -7.76 -12.57 -13.69
CA LYS A 105 -6.52 -12.85 -14.45
C LYS A 105 -5.88 -11.59 -15.11
N GLY A 106 -6.47 -10.41 -14.95
CA GLY A 106 -6.01 -9.15 -15.49
C GLY A 106 -5.74 -8.03 -14.50
N PHE A 107 -5.89 -8.21 -13.17
CA PHE A 107 -5.69 -7.12 -12.20
C PHE A 107 -4.75 -7.51 -11.06
N CYS A 108 -3.94 -6.56 -10.60
CA CYS A 108 -3.13 -6.76 -9.40
C CYS A 108 -4.00 -6.59 -8.16
N SER A 109 -3.80 -7.47 -7.17
CA SER A 109 -4.38 -7.35 -5.82
C SER A 109 -3.80 -6.15 -5.07
N PRO A 110 -4.22 -5.86 -3.81
CA PRO A 110 -3.55 -4.84 -3.02
C PRO A 110 -2.05 -5.16 -2.89
N PRO A 111 -1.17 -4.16 -3.05
CA PRO A 111 0.26 -4.35 -2.89
C PRO A 111 0.60 -4.68 -1.43
N LYS A 112 1.75 -5.35 -1.23
CA LYS A 112 2.18 -5.72 0.13
C LYS A 112 2.47 -4.48 0.98
N THR A 113 2.24 -4.57 2.28
CA THR A 113 2.63 -3.51 3.21
C THR A 113 4.15 -3.50 3.43
N ILE A 114 4.71 -2.31 3.64
CA ILE A 114 6.13 -2.14 4.01
C ILE A 114 6.16 -1.42 5.36
N PRO A 115 6.95 -1.90 6.34
CA PRO A 115 7.05 -1.24 7.64
C PRO A 115 7.45 0.23 7.50
N HIS A 116 6.76 1.09 8.24
CA HIS A 116 6.97 2.54 8.25
C HIS A 116 6.81 3.20 6.88
N ALA A 117 5.96 2.63 6.03
CA ALA A 117 5.64 3.19 4.73
C ALA A 117 4.14 3.07 4.42
N SER A 118 3.61 4.12 3.82
CA SER A 118 2.28 4.19 3.26
C SER A 118 2.35 4.31 1.73
N ILE A 119 1.26 3.99 1.05
CA ILE A 119 1.16 4.13 -0.41
C ILE A 119 0.37 5.38 -0.72
N LYS A 120 0.91 6.21 -1.61
CA LYS A 120 0.14 7.29 -2.20
C LYS A 120 -0.81 6.73 -3.26
N LEU A 121 -2.11 6.84 -3.00
CA LEU A 121 -3.15 6.40 -3.93
C LEU A 121 -3.01 7.14 -5.28
N PRO A 122 -3.18 6.44 -6.43
CA PRO A 122 -3.13 7.10 -7.72
C PRO A 122 -4.31 8.06 -7.86
N GLN A 123 -4.13 9.15 -8.61
CA GLN A 123 -5.23 10.10 -8.80
C GLN A 123 -6.30 9.57 -9.76
N GLN A 124 -5.94 8.63 -10.63
CA GLN A 124 -6.78 8.09 -11.68
C GLN A 124 -7.24 6.68 -11.33
N HIS A 125 -8.55 6.46 -11.47
CA HIS A 125 -9.25 5.22 -11.20
C HIS A 125 -10.19 4.89 -12.36
N TYR A 126 -10.65 3.65 -12.43
CA TYR A 126 -11.42 3.14 -13.56
C TYR A 126 -12.71 2.44 -13.12
N VAL A 127 -13.67 2.39 -14.03
CA VAL A 127 -14.97 1.70 -13.83
C VAL A 127 -14.74 0.27 -13.36
N GLY A 128 -15.51 -0.12 -12.33
CA GLY A 128 -15.42 -1.42 -11.65
C GLY A 128 -14.44 -1.48 -10.49
N GLN A 129 -13.60 -0.46 -10.29
CA GLN A 129 -12.66 -0.41 -9.17
C GLN A 129 -13.38 -0.06 -7.85
N VAL A 130 -13.06 -0.80 -6.80
CA VAL A 130 -13.59 -0.59 -5.44
C VAL A 130 -12.46 -0.02 -4.57
N LEU A 131 -12.77 1.08 -3.88
CA LEU A 131 -11.91 1.71 -2.89
C LEU A 131 -12.49 1.51 -1.50
N HIS A 132 -11.64 1.10 -0.57
CA HIS A 132 -11.96 0.95 0.85
C HIS A 132 -11.36 2.11 1.61
N PHE A 133 -12.15 2.65 2.52
CA PHE A 133 -11.81 3.77 3.38
C PHE A 133 -11.84 3.28 4.82
N LYS A 134 -10.85 3.68 5.60
CA LYS A 134 -10.78 3.42 7.03
C LYS A 134 -10.31 4.67 7.75
N CYS A 135 -11.01 5.09 8.79
CA CYS A 135 -10.55 6.21 9.61
C CYS A 135 -9.21 5.91 10.26
N GLN A 136 -8.35 6.93 10.26
CA GLN A 136 -7.10 6.91 11.00
C GLN A 136 -7.37 6.92 12.50
N THR A 137 -6.49 6.28 13.25
CA THR A 137 -6.56 6.22 14.71
C THR A 137 -6.66 7.63 15.31
N GLY A 138 -7.68 7.86 16.16
CA GLY A 138 -7.93 9.16 16.76
C GLY A 138 -9.00 10.00 16.04
N TYR A 139 -9.36 9.62 14.82
CA TYR A 139 -10.47 10.20 14.03
C TYR A 139 -11.61 9.19 13.80
N ASP A 140 -11.64 8.13 14.60
CA ASP A 140 -12.57 7.02 14.55
C ASP A 140 -13.64 7.12 15.67
N LYS A 141 -13.96 8.33 16.13
CA LYS A 141 -14.86 8.56 17.28
C LYS A 141 -16.33 8.30 16.99
N ARG A 142 -16.75 8.38 15.72
CA ARG A 142 -18.15 8.15 15.32
C ARG A 142 -18.23 7.06 14.26
N PRO A 143 -19.00 5.98 14.51
CA PRO A 143 -19.27 5.00 13.47
C PRO A 143 -20.22 5.58 12.39
N PRO A 144 -20.15 5.07 11.15
CA PRO A 144 -19.25 4.02 10.68
C PRO A 144 -17.82 4.54 10.43
N ILE A 145 -16.82 3.76 10.87
CA ILE A 145 -15.38 4.11 10.76
C ILE A 145 -14.69 3.50 9.53
N PHE A 146 -15.45 2.75 8.74
CA PHE A 146 -15.02 2.11 7.51
C PHE A 146 -16.15 2.17 6.48
N GLY A 147 -15.80 2.12 5.20
CA GLY A 147 -16.75 2.17 4.11
C GLY A 147 -16.05 1.97 2.78
N SER A 148 -16.82 1.92 1.70
CA SER A 148 -16.26 1.75 0.36
C SER A 148 -16.96 2.63 -0.67
N ARG A 149 -16.21 2.93 -1.74
CA ARG A 149 -16.76 3.53 -2.96
C ARG A 149 -16.44 2.64 -4.14
N THR A 150 -17.41 2.43 -5.00
CA THR A 150 -17.23 1.74 -6.28
C THR A 150 -17.32 2.75 -7.40
N CYS A 151 -16.39 2.67 -8.35
CA CYS A 151 -16.49 3.43 -9.59
C CYS A 151 -17.51 2.73 -10.50
N GLN A 152 -18.62 3.41 -10.79
CA GLN A 152 -19.69 2.89 -11.64
C GLN A 152 -19.86 3.73 -12.90
N GLU A 153 -20.42 3.12 -13.94
CA GLU A 153 -20.86 3.80 -15.15
C GLU A 153 -22.34 3.50 -15.35
N VAL A 154 -23.16 4.55 -15.42
CA VAL A 154 -24.60 4.43 -15.69
C VAL A 154 -24.93 5.40 -16.81
N ASN A 155 -25.57 4.89 -17.87
CA ASN A 155 -25.93 5.67 -19.07
C ASN A 155 -24.74 6.42 -19.71
N GLY A 156 -23.52 5.84 -19.62
CA GLY A 156 -22.30 6.45 -20.17
C GLY A 156 -21.66 7.52 -19.30
N GLU A 157 -22.21 7.82 -18.12
CA GLU A 157 -21.63 8.74 -17.14
C GLU A 157 -20.98 7.96 -16.00
N THR A 158 -19.74 8.34 -15.64
CA THR A 158 -18.98 7.68 -14.57
C THR A 158 -19.06 8.45 -13.26
N PHE A 159 -19.31 7.74 -12.16
CA PHE A 159 -19.39 8.35 -10.82
C PHE A 159 -18.95 7.37 -9.73
N TRP A 160 -18.64 7.93 -8.57
CA TRP A 160 -18.40 7.15 -7.35
C TRP A 160 -19.69 6.93 -6.60
N THR A 161 -19.93 5.70 -6.14
CA THR A 161 -21.02 5.44 -5.19
C THR A 161 -20.88 6.32 -3.93
N PRO A 162 -21.99 6.68 -3.28
CA PRO A 162 -21.94 7.38 -2.00
C PRO A 162 -21.08 6.62 -0.98
N LEU A 163 -20.36 7.38 -0.14
CA LEU A 163 -19.62 6.83 0.99
C LEU A 163 -20.31 7.25 2.27
N ASP A 164 -20.85 6.28 2.98
CA ASP A 164 -21.50 6.48 4.26
C ASP A 164 -20.48 6.23 5.38
N MET A 165 -19.54 7.15 5.55
CA MET A 165 -18.65 7.26 6.71
C MET A 165 -18.06 8.67 6.81
N ARG A 166 -17.70 9.06 8.04
CA ARG A 166 -17.04 10.34 8.31
C ARG A 166 -16.05 10.18 9.44
N CYS A 167 -14.79 10.54 9.17
CA CYS A 167 -13.74 10.53 10.19
C CYS A 167 -13.75 11.85 10.94
N THR A 168 -13.74 11.76 12.27
CA THR A 168 -13.89 12.87 13.19
C THR A 168 -13.20 12.52 14.50
N ASN A 169 -12.48 13.49 15.05
CA ASN A 169 -11.94 13.44 16.41
C ASN A 169 -12.91 14.01 17.46
N ASP A 170 -14.01 14.66 17.00
CA ASP A 170 -15.09 15.11 17.87
C ASP A 170 -15.85 13.90 18.41
N SER A 171 -15.99 13.87 19.74
CA SER A 171 -16.75 12.83 20.46
C SER A 171 -18.26 13.02 20.32
#